data_AF-A0A3G5L8R6-F1
#
_entry.id   AF-A0A3G5L8R6-F1
#
_cell.length_a   1.000
_cell.length_b   1.000
_cell.length_c   1.000
_cell.angle_alpha   90.00
_cell.angle_beta   90.00
_cell.angle_gamma   90.00
#
_symmetry.space_group_name_H-M   'P 1'
#
loop_
_entity.id
_entity.type
_entity.pdbx_description
1 polymer ?
#
loop_
_entity_poly.entity_id
_entity_poly.type
_entity_poly.pdbx_seq_one_letter_code
_entity_poly.pdbx_strand_id
1 'polypeptide(L)'
;MRFADMLLSIAEIQKKVDEMALRAGLPRHSVNLCTEPIGEGTPYITFENNMYNYIYSERGYEFSRRVTKSLDELLYWIMSELAHKAAFQYELDHRVEGRDGRRIAFPKFIELMANMNSAWESEARHEIQKILAESPYDDSLYT
;
A
#
# COMPACT_ATOMS: atom_id res chain seq x y z
N MET A 1 33.58 11.49 7.02
CA MET A 1 32.54 11.42 8.07
C MET A 1 31.28 10.90 7.40
N ARG A 2 30.91 9.63 7.61
CA ARG A 2 29.68 9.06 7.05
C ARG A 2 28.52 9.61 7.89
N PHE A 3 27.62 10.39 7.30
CA PHE A 3 26.33 10.65 7.91
C PHE A 3 25.67 9.28 8.08
N ALA A 4 25.34 8.89 9.30
CA ALA A 4 24.46 7.75 9.50
C ALA A 4 23.14 8.07 8.79
N ASP A 5 22.66 7.18 7.93
CA ASP A 5 21.31 7.29 7.37
C ASP A 5 20.32 7.24 8.54
N MET A 6 19.92 8.43 9.01
CA MET A 6 18.95 8.59 10.07
C MET A 6 17.57 8.30 9.49
N LEU A 7 16.80 7.45 10.17
CA LEU A 7 15.41 7.21 9.80
C LEU A 7 14.64 8.53 9.83
N LEU A 8 13.72 8.71 8.87
CA LEU A 8 12.79 9.82 8.91
C LEU A 8 11.83 9.66 10.09
N SER A 9 11.49 10.79 10.71
CA SER A 9 10.43 10.86 11.71
C SER A 9 9.06 10.55 11.10
N ILE A 10 8.10 10.15 11.94
CA ILE A 10 6.73 9.86 11.49
C ILE A 10 6.08 11.05 10.76
N ALA A 11 6.37 12.29 11.17
CA ALA A 11 5.85 13.49 10.53
C ALA A 11 6.43 13.70 9.11
N GLU A 12 7.72 13.39 8.93
CA GLU A 12 8.36 13.45 7.62
C GLU A 12 7.85 12.36 6.67
N ILE A 13 7.59 11.16 7.20
CA ILE A 13 6.98 10.06 6.45
C ILE A 13 5.54 10.43 6.06
N GLN A 14 4.74 10.97 6.99
CA GLN A 14 3.37 11.42 6.71
C GLN A 14 3.34 12.47 5.60
N LYS A 15 4.28 13.42 5.59
CA LYS A 15 4.38 14.42 4.52
C LYS A 15 4.62 13.76 3.15
N LYS A 16 5.49 12.75 3.10
CA LYS A 16 5.76 12.00 1.85
C LYS A 16 4.54 11.20 1.39
N VAL A 17 3.84 10.55 2.31
CA VAL A 17 2.58 9.83 2.04
C VAL A 17 1.52 10.77 1.47
N ASP A 18 1.33 11.94 2.09
CA ASP A 18 0.41 12.98 1.60
C ASP A 18 0.78 13.44 0.18
N GLU A 19 2.06 13.71 -0.08
CA GLU A 19 2.55 14.12 -1.41
C GLU A 19 2.32 13.04 -2.47
N MET A 20 2.57 11.76 -2.14
CA MET A 20 2.34 10.64 -3.04
C MET A 20 0.85 10.44 -3.33
N ALA A 21 -0.01 10.51 -2.31
CA ALA A 21 -1.46 10.41 -2.48
C ALA A 21 -1.97 11.48 -3.47
N LEU A 22 -1.52 12.73 -3.31
CA LEU A 22 -1.89 13.82 -4.22
C LEU A 22 -1.43 13.59 -5.66
N ARG A 23 -0.22 13.05 -5.88
CA ARG A 23 0.26 12.71 -7.24
C ARG A 23 -0.60 11.64 -7.91
N ALA A 24 -1.13 10.71 -7.13
CA ALA A 24 -2.07 9.69 -7.61
C ALA A 24 -3.51 10.21 -7.79
N GLY A 25 -3.77 11.49 -7.54
CA GLY A 25 -5.12 12.07 -7.61
C GLY A 25 -6.02 11.68 -6.43
N LEU A 26 -5.43 11.19 -5.33
CA LEU A 26 -6.16 10.84 -4.10
C LEU A 26 -6.16 12.03 -3.13
N PRO A 27 -7.15 12.13 -2.23
CA PRO A 27 -7.19 13.18 -1.23
C PRO A 27 -5.93 13.19 -0.35
N ARG A 28 -5.50 14.39 0.05
CA ARG A 28 -4.54 14.51 1.14
C ARG A 28 -5.10 13.86 2.41
N HIS A 29 -4.24 13.30 3.26
CA HIS A 29 -4.67 12.60 4.48
C HIS A 29 -5.55 11.37 4.21
N SER A 30 -5.42 10.74 3.04
CA SER A 30 -6.05 9.44 2.77
C SER A 30 -5.52 8.31 3.68
N VAL A 31 -4.36 8.52 4.28
CA VAL A 31 -3.72 7.62 5.26
C VAL A 31 -3.27 8.45 6.46
N ASN A 32 -3.59 7.99 7.66
CA ASN A 32 -3.13 8.57 8.91
C ASN A 32 -2.15 7.61 9.58
N LEU A 33 -0.87 7.96 9.60
CA LEU A 33 0.16 7.11 10.18
C LEU A 33 0.12 7.17 11.71
N CYS A 34 0.20 6.00 12.34
CA CYS A 34 0.23 5.85 13.79
C CYS A 34 1.60 5.33 14.22
N THR A 35 2.07 5.71 15.41
CA THR A 35 3.27 5.11 16.04
C THR A 35 2.92 4.08 17.11
N GLU A 36 1.64 3.96 17.44
CA GLU A 36 1.11 3.07 18.47
C GLU A 36 -0.13 2.34 17.92
N PRO A 37 -0.44 1.13 18.41
CA PRO A 37 -1.61 0.39 17.99
C PRO A 37 -2.90 1.07 18.44
N ILE A 38 -3.89 1.17 17.54
CA ILE A 38 -5.23 1.66 17.87
C ILE A 38 -6.23 0.54 18.22
N GLY A 39 -5.87 -0.73 17.96
CA GLY A 39 -6.63 -1.92 18.36
C GLY A 39 -7.55 -2.53 17.29
N GLU A 40 -7.66 -1.92 16.11
CA GLU A 40 -8.61 -2.33 15.04
C GLU A 40 -7.90 -2.79 13.75
N GLY A 41 -6.69 -3.35 13.85
CA GLY A 41 -5.96 -3.86 12.68
C GLY A 41 -5.29 -2.78 11.81
N THR A 42 -5.51 -1.50 12.10
CA THR A 42 -4.78 -0.40 11.43
C THR A 42 -3.30 -0.50 11.78
N PRO A 43 -2.41 -0.48 10.76
CA PRO A 43 -1.00 -0.63 11.00
C PRO A 43 -0.38 0.60 11.65
N TYR A 44 0.71 0.38 12.39
CA TYR A 44 1.50 1.42 13.04
C TYR A 44 2.99 1.20 12.80
N ILE A 45 3.77 2.26 12.99
CA ILE A 45 5.21 2.30 12.68
C ILE A 45 6.02 2.51 13.97
N THR A 46 6.92 1.59 14.27
CA THR A 46 7.92 1.76 15.32
C THR A 46 9.34 1.85 14.75
N PHE A 47 10.22 2.53 15.48
CA PHE A 47 11.61 2.79 15.09
C PHE A 47 12.54 2.04 16.06
N GLU A 48 12.86 0.78 15.72
CA GLU A 48 13.66 -0.10 16.57
C GLU A 48 14.94 -0.48 15.82
N ASN A 49 16.09 -0.45 16.51
CA ASN A 49 17.39 -0.87 15.95
C ASN A 49 17.78 -0.16 14.63
N ASN A 50 17.42 1.11 14.48
CA ASN A 50 17.62 1.89 13.25
C ASN A 50 16.96 1.22 12.01
N MET A 51 15.77 0.62 12.22
CA MET A 51 14.89 0.09 11.18
C MET A 51 13.46 0.60 11.37
N TYR A 52 12.72 0.69 10.27
CA TYR A 52 11.27 0.86 10.29
C TYR A 52 10.60 -0.50 10.51
N ASN A 53 9.68 -0.57 11.46
CA ASN A 53 8.82 -1.72 11.67
C ASN A 53 7.40 -1.30 11.30
N TYR A 54 6.80 -1.96 10.30
CA TYR A 54 5.41 -1.76 9.92
C TYR A 54 4.59 -2.94 10.46
N ILE A 55 3.77 -2.66 11.46
CA ILE A 55 3.19 -3.69 12.34
C ILE A 55 1.67 -3.64 12.25
N TYR A 56 1.05 -4.82 12.16
CA TYR A 56 -0.39 -4.99 12.29
C TYR A 56 -0.71 -5.71 13.58
N SER A 57 -1.63 -5.13 14.35
CA SER A 57 -2.18 -5.76 15.53
C SER A 57 -3.67 -5.47 15.64
N GLU A 58 -4.41 -6.44 16.17
CA GLU A 58 -5.84 -6.30 16.44
C GLU A 58 -6.13 -6.88 17.82
N ARG A 59 -6.95 -6.18 18.63
CA ARG A 59 -7.34 -6.62 19.99
C ARG A 59 -6.17 -7.06 20.89
N GLY A 60 -5.03 -6.37 20.76
CA GLY A 60 -3.82 -6.63 21.54
C GLY A 60 -2.95 -7.79 21.01
N TYR A 61 -3.28 -8.36 19.85
CA TYR A 61 -2.50 -9.43 19.22
C TYR A 61 -1.81 -8.92 17.96
N GLU A 62 -0.47 -8.90 17.96
CA GLU A 62 0.35 -8.67 16.77
C GLU A 62 0.26 -9.91 15.87
N PHE A 63 -0.20 -9.72 14.62
CA PHE A 63 -0.33 -10.81 13.65
C PHE A 63 0.55 -10.66 12.41
N SER A 64 1.19 -9.49 12.23
CA SER A 64 2.13 -9.26 11.13
C SER A 64 3.12 -8.15 11.48
N ARG A 65 4.39 -8.36 11.14
CA ARG A 65 5.45 -7.37 11.25
C ARG A 65 6.33 -7.45 10.01
N ARG A 66 6.50 -6.31 9.34
CA ARG A 66 7.45 -6.13 8.24
C ARG A 66 8.54 -5.16 8.69
N VAL A 67 9.79 -5.47 8.42
CA VAL A 67 10.94 -4.69 8.91
C VAL A 67 11.84 -4.32 7.74
N THR A 68 12.22 -3.04 7.64
CA THR A 68 13.13 -2.57 6.58
C THR A 68 13.97 -1.38 7.04
N LYS A 69 15.12 -1.18 6.38
CA LYS A 69 15.91 0.06 6.45
C LYS A 69 15.58 1.02 5.30
N SER A 70 14.93 0.53 4.26
CA SER A 70 14.60 1.31 3.07
C SER A 70 13.34 2.11 3.32
N LEU A 71 13.47 3.44 3.24
CA LEU A 71 12.30 4.32 3.26
C LEU A 71 11.38 4.04 2.05
N ASP A 72 11.95 3.75 0.88
CA ASP A 72 11.16 3.48 -0.33
C ASP A 72 10.31 2.22 -0.17
N GLU A 73 10.86 1.17 0.46
CA GLU A 73 10.14 -0.07 0.73
C GLU A 73 9.01 0.12 1.74
N LEU A 74 9.26 0.88 2.83
CA LEU A 74 8.21 1.25 3.78
C LEU A 74 7.08 2.03 3.09
N LEU A 75 7.44 3.02 2.27
CA LEU A 75 6.46 3.84 1.55
C LEU A 75 5.68 2.98 0.55
N TYR A 76 6.32 2.04 -0.16
CA TYR A 76 5.64 1.10 -1.05
C TYR A 76 4.58 0.30 -0.28
N TRP A 77 4.91 -0.24 0.90
CA TRP A 77 3.95 -1.01 1.71
C TRP A 77 2.73 -0.19 2.12
N ILE A 78 2.93 1.03 2.61
CA ILE A 78 1.85 1.94 3.03
C ILE A 78 0.97 2.32 1.84
N MET A 79 1.61 2.72 0.74
CA MET A 79 0.91 3.25 -0.43
C MET A 79 0.21 2.16 -1.23
N SER A 80 0.75 0.93 -1.26
CA SER A 80 0.09 -0.22 -1.90
C SER A 80 -1.27 -0.53 -1.26
N GLU A 81 -1.38 -0.44 0.07
CA GLU A 81 -2.68 -0.62 0.74
C GLU A 81 -3.71 0.44 0.35
N LEU A 82 -3.28 1.71 0.32
CA LEU A 82 -4.12 2.81 -0.13
C LEU A 82 -4.54 2.62 -1.60
N ALA A 83 -3.60 2.25 -2.46
CA ALA A 83 -3.82 2.03 -3.88
C ALA A 83 -4.80 0.88 -4.14
N HIS A 84 -4.68 -0.25 -3.43
CA HIS A 84 -5.64 -1.35 -3.50
C HIS A 84 -7.03 -0.90 -3.09
N LYS A 85 -7.17 -0.23 -1.93
CA LYS A 85 -8.46 0.30 -1.47
C LYS A 85 -9.09 1.22 -2.52
N ALA A 86 -8.33 2.17 -3.06
CA ALA A 86 -8.80 3.10 -4.07
C ALA A 86 -9.15 2.41 -5.39
N ALA A 87 -8.36 1.42 -5.80
CA ALA A 87 -8.60 0.66 -7.02
C ALA A 87 -9.86 -0.20 -6.96
N PHE A 88 -10.16 -0.83 -5.81
CA PHE A 88 -11.40 -1.56 -5.62
C PHE A 88 -12.60 -0.65 -5.44
N GLN A 89 -12.44 0.55 -4.85
CA GLN A 89 -13.51 1.55 -4.88
C GLN A 89 -13.81 1.97 -6.32
N TYR A 90 -12.78 2.22 -7.12
CA TYR A 90 -12.95 2.52 -8.55
C TYR A 90 -13.65 1.37 -9.30
N GLU A 91 -13.32 0.12 -8.99
CA GLU A 91 -14.04 -1.04 -9.53
C GLU A 91 -15.52 -1.00 -9.16
N LEU A 92 -15.88 -0.74 -7.89
CA LEU A 92 -17.28 -0.65 -7.46
C LEU A 92 -18.05 0.39 -8.26
N ASP A 93 -17.44 1.55 -8.50
CA ASP A 93 -18.06 2.67 -9.23
C ASP A 93 -18.18 2.41 -10.75
N HIS A 94 -17.39 1.47 -11.29
CA HIS A 94 -17.33 1.14 -12.73
C HIS A 94 -17.65 -0.33 -13.01
N ARG A 95 -18.31 -0.99 -12.06
CA ARG A 95 -18.50 -2.44 -12.06
C ARG A 95 -19.22 -2.90 -13.32
N VAL A 96 -18.70 -3.97 -13.92
CA VAL A 96 -19.41 -4.73 -14.95
C VAL A 96 -19.93 -6.00 -14.29
N GLU A 97 -21.26 -6.10 -14.15
CA GLU A 97 -21.88 -7.25 -13.49
C GLU A 97 -21.50 -8.58 -14.16
N GLY A 98 -21.36 -9.62 -13.34
CA GLY A 98 -20.93 -10.94 -13.81
C GLY A 98 -19.45 -11.01 -14.23
N ARG A 99 -18.66 -9.95 -14.00
CA ARG A 99 -17.22 -9.94 -14.24
C ARG A 99 -16.40 -9.95 -12.97
N ASP A 100 -15.26 -10.64 -13.04
CA ASP A 100 -14.23 -10.54 -12.03
C ASP A 100 -13.75 -9.09 -11.95
N GLY A 101 -14.13 -8.41 -10.86
CA GLY A 101 -13.81 -7.00 -10.63
C GLY A 101 -12.30 -6.71 -10.66
N ARG A 102 -11.45 -7.73 -10.42
CA ARG A 102 -9.99 -7.58 -10.52
C ARG A 102 -9.53 -7.17 -11.92
N ARG A 103 -10.32 -7.46 -12.96
CA ARG A 103 -10.09 -6.96 -14.34
C ARG A 103 -10.09 -5.43 -14.43
N ILE A 104 -10.79 -4.76 -13.52
CA ILE A 104 -10.87 -3.29 -13.41
C ILE A 104 -9.92 -2.80 -12.32
N ALA A 105 -9.93 -3.44 -11.14
CA ALA A 105 -9.15 -3.00 -10.00
C ALA A 105 -7.63 -3.13 -10.24
N PHE A 106 -7.13 -4.24 -10.79
CA PHE A 106 -5.68 -4.45 -10.90
C PHE A 106 -4.98 -3.48 -11.87
N PRO A 107 -5.52 -3.18 -13.07
CA PRO A 107 -4.97 -2.12 -13.89
C PRO A 107 -4.98 -0.76 -13.18
N LYS A 108 -6.06 -0.45 -12.43
CA LYS A 108 -6.16 0.81 -11.67
C LYS A 108 -5.15 0.90 -10.53
N PHE A 109 -4.91 -0.21 -9.83
CA PHE A 109 -3.86 -0.31 -8.81
C PHE A 109 -2.48 0.01 -9.40
N ILE A 110 -2.12 -0.61 -10.53
CA ILE A 110 -0.83 -0.35 -11.21
C ILE A 110 -0.71 1.12 -11.62
N GLU A 111 -1.78 1.70 -12.19
CA GLU A 111 -1.82 3.12 -12.56
C GLU A 111 -1.59 4.03 -11.35
N LEU A 112 -2.27 3.77 -10.23
CA LEU A 112 -2.10 4.54 -8.99
C LEU A 112 -0.67 4.44 -8.45
N MET A 113 -0.11 3.24 -8.40
CA MET A 113 1.26 3.02 -7.93
C MET A 113 2.29 3.74 -8.81
N ALA A 114 2.15 3.67 -10.14
CA ALA A 114 3.00 4.38 -11.09
C ALA A 114 2.90 5.91 -10.96
N ASN A 115 1.70 6.44 -10.68
CA ASN A 115 1.49 7.88 -10.47
C ASN A 115 2.10 8.36 -9.15
N MET A 116 2.11 7.54 -8.09
CA MET A 116 2.77 7.86 -6.81
C MET A 116 4.29 7.90 -6.97
N ASN A 117 4.83 6.88 -7.64
CA ASN A 117 6.24 6.75 -7.98
C ASN A 117 6.39 5.88 -9.24
N SER A 118 6.91 6.45 -10.33
CA SER A 118 7.02 5.75 -11.61
C SER A 118 7.90 4.49 -11.53
N ALA A 119 8.83 4.44 -10.58
CA ALA A 119 9.65 3.25 -10.36
C ALA A 119 8.84 2.05 -9.88
N TRP A 120 7.69 2.25 -9.23
CA TRP A 120 6.89 1.18 -8.62
C TRP A 120 5.94 0.47 -9.60
N GLU A 121 5.87 0.90 -10.86
CA GLU A 121 5.00 0.26 -11.84
C GLU A 121 5.36 -1.22 -12.05
N SER A 122 6.67 -1.53 -12.16
CA SER A 122 7.16 -2.90 -12.34
C SER A 122 6.84 -3.79 -11.16
N GLU A 123 7.02 -3.27 -9.94
CA GLU A 123 6.80 -3.94 -8.67
C GLU A 123 5.31 -4.24 -8.49
N ALA A 124 4.45 -3.25 -8.78
CA ALA A 124 3.00 -3.42 -8.77
C ALA A 124 2.54 -4.48 -9.79
N ARG A 125 3.10 -4.49 -11.00
CA ARG A 125 2.82 -5.52 -12.02
C ARG A 125 3.23 -6.92 -11.54
N HIS A 126 4.40 -7.04 -10.92
CA HIS A 126 4.90 -8.30 -10.37
C HIS A 126 4.03 -8.81 -9.23
N GLU A 127 3.57 -7.92 -8.35
CA GLU A 127 2.63 -8.25 -7.28
C GLU A 127 1.32 -8.82 -7.82
N ILE A 128 0.72 -8.15 -8.81
CA ILE A 128 -0.50 -8.63 -9.48
C ILE A 128 -0.26 -9.99 -10.17
N GLN A 129 0.88 -10.17 -10.83
CA GLN A 129 1.22 -11.44 -11.48
C GLN A 129 1.32 -12.59 -10.47
N LYS A 130 1.91 -12.35 -9.29
CA LYS A 130 1.95 -13.35 -8.20
C LYS A 130 0.54 -13.72 -7.73
N ILE A 131 -0.29 -12.71 -7.47
CA ILE A 131 -1.69 -12.94 -7.05
C ILE A 131 -2.44 -13.78 -8.10
N LEU A 132 -2.28 -13.46 -9.38
CA LEU A 132 -2.95 -14.19 -10.47
C LEU A 132 -2.36 -15.58 -10.75
N ALA A 133 -1.12 -15.84 -10.38
CA ALA A 133 -0.54 -17.17 -10.44
C ALA A 133 -1.15 -18.10 -9.38
N GLU A 134 -1.47 -17.58 -8.20
CA GLU A 134 -2.09 -18.33 -7.10
C GLU A 134 -3.63 -18.36 -7.21
N SER A 135 -4.21 -17.28 -7.71
CA SER A 135 -5.65 -17.09 -7.88
C SER A 135 -5.93 -16.43 -9.23
N PRO A 136 -5.98 -17.21 -10.33
CA PRO A 136 -6.30 -16.71 -11.66
C PRO A 136 -7.64 -15.97 -11.70
N TYR A 137 -7.86 -15.17 -12.74
CA TYR A 137 -9.15 -14.53 -12.96
C TYR A 137 -10.26 -15.57 -13.07
N ASP A 138 -11.41 -15.28 -12.45
CA ASP A 138 -12.62 -16.08 -12.65
C ASP A 138 -13.44 -15.50 -13.80
N ASP A 139 -13.12 -16.00 -14.98
CA ASP A 139 -13.80 -15.65 -16.22
C ASP A 139 -14.93 -16.66 -16.55
N SER A 140 -15.19 -17.64 -15.68
CA SER A 140 -16.13 -18.72 -15.98
C SER A 140 -17.59 -18.26 -16.08
N LEU A 141 -17.90 -17.08 -15.52
CA LEU A 141 -19.19 -16.42 -15.64
C LEU A 141 -19.38 -15.66 -16.98
N TYR A 142 -18.37 -15.66 -17.87
CA TYR A 142 -18.44 -15.03 -19.19
C TYR A 142 -19.02 -15.93 -20.30
N THR A 143 -19.23 -17.20 -20.01
CA THR A 143 -19.75 -18.22 -20.94
C THR A 143 -21.12 -18.69 -20.51
#